data_AF-A0A344PFG6-F1
#
_entry.id   AF-A0A344PFG6-F1
#
_cell.length_a   1.000
_cell.length_b   1.000
_cell.length_c   1.000
_cell.angle_alpha   90.00
_cell.angle_beta   90.00
_cell.angle_gamma   90.00
#
_symmetry.space_group_name_H-M   'P 1'
#
loop_
_entity.id
_entity.type
_entity.pdbx_description
1 polymer ?
#
loop_
_entity_poly.entity_id
_entity_poly.type
_entity_poly.pdbx_seq_one_letter_code
_entity_poly.pdbx_strand_id
1 'polypeptide(L)'
;MSHYTSIKTKYTNPTILKKVINKLGHPYVEHNLNKTIEVPINLSKTLKSSIYNDSNQNYLAFGLRNLSYNIITDSQSWTQKERINIFLKKIELNYGYSETITQALSLGFIRSKVLTTNKNNNRFIFQRYVEIKR
;
A
#
# COMPACT_ATOMS: atom_id res chain seq x y z
N MET A 1 5.51 -26.71 0.70
CA MET A 1 5.46 -25.78 1.84
C MET A 1 5.57 -24.36 1.29
N SER A 2 4.56 -23.50 1.50
CA SER A 2 4.64 -22.09 1.13
C SER A 2 5.55 -21.36 2.11
N HIS A 3 6.60 -20.70 1.61
CA HIS A 3 7.52 -19.93 2.44
C HIS A 3 7.03 -18.48 2.53
N TYR A 4 6.10 -18.23 3.45
CA TYR A 4 5.68 -16.86 3.74
C TYR A 4 6.83 -16.07 4.34
N THR A 5 7.07 -14.90 3.75
CA THR A 5 8.09 -13.96 4.17
C THR A 5 7.44 -12.69 4.70
N SER A 6 7.99 -12.17 5.80
CA SER A 6 7.60 -10.89 6.37
C SER A 6 8.59 -9.81 5.93
N ILE A 7 8.13 -8.87 5.12
CA ILE A 7 8.90 -7.69 4.69
C ILE A 7 8.56 -6.54 5.63
N LYS A 8 9.59 -5.99 6.30
CA LYS A 8 9.44 -4.83 7.18
C LYS A 8 9.16 -3.58 6.36
N THR A 9 8.17 -2.79 6.76
CA THR A 9 7.84 -1.52 6.09
C THR A 9 7.84 -0.34 7.07
N LYS A 10 7.50 0.86 6.55
CA LYS A 10 7.27 2.07 7.34
C LYS A 10 5.79 2.51 7.31
N TYR A 11 4.86 1.62 6.98
CA TYR A 11 3.44 1.94 6.92
C TYR A 11 2.85 2.01 8.32
N THR A 12 2.64 3.20 8.85
CA THR A 12 2.17 3.41 10.24
C THR A 12 0.70 3.79 10.31
N ASN A 13 0.16 4.44 9.26
CA ASN A 13 -1.19 4.95 9.20
C ASN A 13 -2.12 3.96 8.47
N PRO A 14 -2.99 3.22 9.19
CA PRO A 14 -3.87 2.23 8.59
C PRO A 14 -4.90 2.86 7.65
N THR A 15 -5.35 4.08 7.93
CA THR A 15 -6.32 4.79 7.08
C THR A 15 -5.73 5.12 5.71
N ILE A 16 -4.46 5.56 5.68
CA ILE A 16 -3.76 5.82 4.42
C ILE A 16 -3.50 4.52 3.68
N LEU A 17 -3.05 3.48 4.39
CA LEU A 17 -2.80 2.16 3.79
C LEU A 17 -4.05 1.62 3.09
N LYS A 18 -5.20 1.61 3.78
CA LYS A 18 -6.48 1.16 3.23
C LYS A 18 -6.94 1.99 2.02
N LYS A 19 -6.81 3.33 2.10
CA LYS A 19 -7.12 4.21 0.96
C LYS A 19 -6.26 3.93 -0.25
N VAL A 20 -4.96 3.66 -0.05
CA VAL A 20 -4.04 3.36 -1.15
C VAL A 20 -4.34 2.01 -1.78
N ILE A 21 -4.60 0.97 -0.97
CA ILE A 21 -4.99 -0.36 -1.49
C ILE A 21 -6.23 -0.25 -2.38
N ASN A 22 -7.27 0.45 -1.91
CA ASN A 22 -8.48 0.71 -2.70
C ASN A 22 -8.19 1.51 -3.97
N LYS A 23 -7.35 2.56 -3.89
CA LYS A 23 -6.97 3.38 -5.04
C LYS A 23 -6.24 2.58 -6.12
N LEU A 24 -5.48 1.55 -5.73
CA LEU A 24 -4.82 0.64 -6.66
C LEU A 24 -5.78 -0.38 -7.29
N GLY A 25 -7.06 -0.35 -6.95
CA GLY A 25 -8.09 -1.21 -7.52
C GLY A 25 -8.14 -2.61 -6.91
N HIS A 26 -7.54 -2.81 -5.73
CA HIS A 26 -7.56 -4.08 -5.04
C HIS A 26 -8.59 -4.06 -3.90
N PRO A 27 -9.52 -5.03 -3.82
CA PRO A 27 -10.34 -5.20 -2.63
C PRO A 27 -9.44 -5.61 -1.46
N TYR A 28 -9.91 -5.40 -0.23
CA TYR A 28 -9.26 -5.93 0.95
C TYR A 28 -10.28 -6.41 1.99
N VAL A 29 -9.84 -7.31 2.86
CA VAL A 29 -10.57 -7.76 4.05
C VAL A 29 -9.81 -7.30 5.27
N GLU A 30 -10.50 -6.63 6.20
CA GLU A 30 -9.91 -6.18 7.46
C GLU A 30 -10.31 -7.14 8.58
N HIS A 31 -9.31 -7.68 9.28
CA HIS A 31 -9.49 -8.56 10.42
C HIS A 31 -9.12 -7.81 11.70
N ASN A 32 -10.15 -7.25 12.35
CA ASN A 32 -9.98 -6.36 13.51
C ASN A 32 -9.27 -7.03 14.70
N LEU A 33 -9.50 -8.33 14.91
CA LEU A 33 -8.91 -9.08 16.04
C LEU A 33 -7.38 -9.15 15.96
N ASN A 34 -6.85 -9.39 14.76
CA ASN A 34 -5.41 -9.59 14.55
C ASN A 34 -4.73 -8.34 13.98
N LYS A 35 -5.48 -7.24 13.76
CA LYS A 35 -5.01 -6.02 13.10
C LYS A 35 -4.30 -6.34 11.77
N THR A 36 -4.92 -7.23 10.99
CA THR A 36 -4.43 -7.65 9.69
C THR A 36 -5.34 -7.15 8.58
N ILE A 37 -4.74 -6.73 7.47
CA ILE A 37 -5.44 -6.34 6.25
C ILE A 37 -5.01 -7.29 5.15
N GLU A 38 -5.93 -8.08 4.62
CA GLU A 38 -5.66 -9.06 3.57
C GLU A 38 -6.11 -8.53 2.21
N VAL A 39 -5.23 -8.66 1.23
CA VAL A 39 -5.44 -8.23 -0.15
C VAL A 39 -5.36 -9.46 -1.04
N PRO A 40 -6.47 -9.92 -1.62
CA PRO A 40 -6.43 -10.98 -2.62
C PRO A 40 -5.76 -10.44 -3.89
N ILE A 41 -4.64 -11.02 -4.26
CA ILE A 41 -3.89 -10.66 -5.48
C ILE A 41 -4.43 -11.43 -6.70
N ASN A 42 -5.27 -12.45 -6.47
CA ASN A 42 -5.87 -13.27 -7.50
C ASN A 42 -7.28 -12.80 -7.89
N LEU A 43 -7.43 -12.45 -9.17
CA LEU A 43 -8.71 -12.36 -9.91
C LEU A 43 -8.56 -13.04 -11.29
N SER A 44 -7.78 -14.13 -11.36
CA SER A 44 -7.66 -14.88 -12.61
C SER A 44 -8.93 -15.70 -12.85
N LYS A 45 -9.91 -15.11 -13.56
CA LYS A 45 -11.04 -15.87 -14.14
C LYS A 45 -10.58 -16.91 -15.18
N THR A 46 -9.32 -16.87 -15.62
CA THR A 46 -8.76 -17.69 -16.70
C THR A 46 -8.03 -18.94 -16.24
N LEU A 47 -7.73 -19.09 -14.94
CA LEU A 47 -7.21 -20.32 -14.35
C LEU A 47 -8.35 -21.15 -13.71
N LYS A 48 -9.43 -21.38 -14.46
CA LYS A 48 -10.54 -22.28 -14.07
C LYS A 48 -10.14 -23.75 -14.23
N SER A 49 -9.03 -24.17 -13.64
CA SER A 49 -8.83 -25.59 -13.38
C SER A 49 -9.41 -25.89 -12.00
N SER A 50 -10.28 -26.90 -11.91
CA SER A 50 -10.95 -27.32 -10.67
C SER A 50 -9.98 -27.62 -9.51
N ILE A 51 -8.70 -27.85 -9.83
CA ILE A 51 -7.62 -28.08 -8.88
C ILE A 51 -7.27 -26.82 -8.07
N TYR A 52 -7.52 -25.62 -8.59
CA TYR A 52 -7.16 -24.34 -7.97
C TYR A 52 -8.36 -23.51 -7.48
N ASN A 53 -9.58 -24.04 -7.59
CA ASN A 53 -10.81 -23.25 -7.45
C ASN A 53 -11.10 -22.75 -6.03
N ASP A 54 -10.72 -23.49 -4.97
CA ASP A 54 -11.21 -23.18 -3.61
C ASP A 54 -10.13 -23.05 -2.51
N SER A 55 -8.86 -23.38 -2.77
CA SER A 55 -7.87 -23.49 -1.67
C SER A 55 -6.68 -22.52 -1.73
N ASN A 56 -6.40 -21.90 -2.88
CA ASN A 56 -5.20 -21.06 -3.08
C ASN A 56 -5.55 -19.61 -3.43
N GLN A 57 -6.36 -19.00 -2.58
CA GLN A 57 -6.42 -17.53 -2.56
C GLN A 57 -5.09 -17.04 -1.99
N ASN A 58 -4.17 -16.68 -2.89
CA ASN A 58 -2.89 -16.14 -2.48
C ASN A 58 -3.12 -14.71 -2.01
N TYR A 59 -3.22 -14.59 -0.69
CA TYR A 59 -3.36 -13.34 0.01
C TYR A 59 -2.00 -12.72 0.24
N LEU A 60 -1.89 -11.43 -0.07
CA LEU A 60 -0.89 -10.58 0.56
C LEU A 60 -1.54 -9.97 1.79
N ALA A 61 -0.91 -10.10 2.94
CA ALA A 61 -1.43 -9.51 4.17
C ALA A 61 -0.53 -8.38 4.66
N PHE A 62 -1.14 -7.40 5.31
CA PHE A 62 -0.46 -6.38 6.10
C PHE A 62 -0.74 -6.68 7.57
N GLY A 63 0.29 -7.07 8.32
CA GLY A 63 0.17 -7.36 9.75
C GLY A 63 0.86 -6.29 10.59
N LEU A 64 0.15 -5.74 11.59
CA LEU A 64 0.74 -4.73 12.48
C LEU A 64 1.83 -5.35 13.37
N ARG A 65 3.05 -4.82 13.27
CA ARG A 65 4.21 -5.18 14.10
C ARG A 65 4.98 -3.93 14.51
N ASN A 66 5.17 -3.75 15.82
CA ASN A 66 5.96 -2.64 16.40
C ASN A 66 5.65 -1.28 15.77
N LEU A 67 4.35 -0.91 15.73
CA LEU A 67 3.82 0.37 15.21
C LEU A 67 3.76 0.51 13.68
N SER A 68 4.18 -0.50 12.92
CA SER A 68 4.14 -0.47 11.44
C SER A 68 3.54 -1.76 10.87
N TYR A 69 2.91 -1.66 9.71
CA TYR A 69 2.36 -2.82 9.01
C TYR A 69 3.45 -3.51 8.18
N ASN A 70 3.84 -4.71 8.59
CA ASN A 70 4.70 -5.56 7.77
C ASN A 70 3.88 -6.21 6.65
N ILE A 71 4.52 -6.44 5.52
CA ILE A 71 3.91 -7.20 4.43
C ILE A 71 4.23 -8.67 4.62
N ILE A 72 3.21 -9.51 4.59
CA ILE A 72 3.30 -10.96 4.68
C ILE A 72 2.88 -11.52 3.32
N THR A 73 3.81 -12.16 2.62
CA THR A 73 3.58 -12.70 1.28
C THR A 73 4.49 -13.89 1.01
N ASP A 74 4.04 -14.81 0.15
CA ASP A 74 4.91 -15.83 -0.42
C ASP A 74 5.77 -15.19 -1.52
N SER A 75 6.99 -14.79 -1.17
CA SER A 75 7.93 -14.15 -2.10
C SER A 75 8.59 -15.14 -3.07
N GLN A 76 8.46 -16.45 -2.79
CA GLN A 76 9.01 -17.51 -3.63
C GLN A 76 7.96 -18.07 -4.61
N SER A 77 6.73 -17.56 -4.59
CA SER A 77 5.67 -17.96 -5.53
C SER A 77 6.04 -17.62 -6.98
N TRP A 78 6.33 -18.65 -7.78
CA TRP A 78 6.74 -18.52 -9.18
C TRP A 78 5.63 -17.94 -10.07
N THR A 79 4.37 -18.25 -9.78
CA THR A 79 3.22 -17.86 -10.59
C THR A 79 2.80 -16.40 -10.39
N GLN A 80 3.27 -15.75 -9.32
CA GLN A 80 2.76 -14.44 -8.89
C GLN A 80 3.84 -13.41 -8.57
N LYS A 81 5.12 -13.81 -8.59
CA LYS A 81 6.27 -12.94 -8.28
C LYS A 81 6.19 -11.58 -8.97
N GLU A 82 5.89 -11.55 -10.27
CA GLU A 82 5.83 -10.31 -11.03
C GLU A 82 4.66 -9.40 -10.58
N ARG A 83 3.46 -9.96 -10.41
CA ARG A 83 2.27 -9.21 -9.98
C ARG A 83 2.43 -8.67 -8.57
N ILE A 84 2.92 -9.49 -7.65
CA ILE A 84 3.21 -9.09 -6.26
C ILE A 84 4.25 -7.97 -6.30
N ASN A 85 5.35 -8.11 -7.02
CA ASN A 85 6.38 -7.07 -7.11
C ASN A 85 5.85 -5.75 -7.69
N ILE A 86 5.00 -5.79 -8.72
CA ILE A 86 4.37 -4.59 -9.29
C ILE A 86 3.45 -3.93 -8.24
N PHE A 87 2.65 -4.72 -7.54
CA PHE A 87 1.79 -4.23 -6.46
C PHE A 87 2.61 -3.58 -5.35
N LEU A 88 3.67 -4.25 -4.87
CA LEU A 88 4.57 -3.75 -3.84
C LEU A 88 5.20 -2.41 -4.22
N LYS A 89 5.70 -2.28 -5.45
CA LYS A 89 6.26 -1.00 -5.94
C LYS A 89 5.20 0.11 -5.98
N LYS A 90 3.99 -0.21 -6.47
CA LYS A 90 2.90 0.76 -6.57
C LYS A 90 2.40 1.21 -5.20
N ILE A 91 2.25 0.28 -4.25
CA ILE A 91 1.77 0.61 -2.91
C ILE A 91 2.80 1.42 -2.14
N GLU A 92 4.09 1.10 -2.25
CA GLU A 92 5.16 1.87 -1.61
C GLU A 92 5.16 3.33 -2.08
N LEU A 93 5.12 3.55 -3.39
CA LEU A 93 5.07 4.90 -3.97
C LEU A 93 3.80 5.66 -3.56
N ASN A 94 2.62 5.04 -3.66
CA ASN A 94 1.36 5.73 -3.36
C ASN A 94 1.16 5.96 -1.86
N TYR A 95 1.64 5.05 -1.01
CA TYR A 95 1.62 5.22 0.44
C TYR A 95 2.54 6.35 0.84
N GLY A 96 3.82 6.31 0.44
CA GLY A 96 4.78 7.37 0.76
C GLY A 96 4.26 8.74 0.32
N TYR A 97 3.73 8.82 -0.90
CA TYR A 97 3.07 10.01 -1.41
C TYR A 97 1.91 10.50 -0.51
N SER A 98 0.98 9.61 -0.16
CA SER A 98 -0.22 9.99 0.61
C SER A 98 0.12 10.37 2.06
N GLU A 99 1.09 9.68 2.65
CA GLU A 99 1.62 9.95 3.99
C GLU A 99 2.29 11.33 4.03
N THR A 100 3.19 11.64 3.08
CA THR A 100 3.85 12.95 3.02
C THR A 100 2.86 14.10 2.89
N ILE A 101 1.83 13.96 2.03
CA ILE A 101 0.79 14.99 1.91
C ILE A 101 0.04 15.14 3.23
N THR A 102 -0.35 14.03 3.85
CA THR A 102 -1.14 14.06 5.10
C THR A 102 -0.35 14.74 6.22
N GLN A 103 0.94 14.44 6.36
CA GLN A 103 1.82 15.07 7.33
C GLN A 103 2.02 16.57 7.05
N ALA A 104 2.20 16.97 5.79
CA ALA A 104 2.30 18.38 5.43
C ALA A 104 1.03 19.15 5.82
N LEU A 105 -0.14 18.60 5.52
CA LEU A 105 -1.41 19.20 5.90
C LEU A 105 -1.57 19.30 7.43
N SER A 106 -1.18 18.26 8.18
CA SER A 106 -1.25 18.29 9.66
C SER A 106 -0.31 19.33 10.28
N LEU A 107 0.80 19.66 9.61
CA LEU A 107 1.73 20.71 10.02
C LEU A 107 1.26 22.13 9.64
N GLY A 108 0.04 22.25 9.09
CA GLY A 108 -0.57 23.52 8.69
C GLY A 108 -0.14 24.01 7.31
N PHE A 109 0.58 23.20 6.53
CA PHE A 109 0.85 23.56 5.14
C PHE A 109 -0.41 23.40 4.29
N ILE A 110 -0.55 24.28 3.31
CA ILE A 110 -1.59 24.24 2.30
C ILE A 110 -0.93 23.93 0.96
N ARG A 111 -1.57 23.07 0.17
CA ARG A 111 -1.09 22.73 -1.17
C ARG A 111 -1.29 23.92 -2.10
N SER A 112 -0.20 24.49 -2.61
CA SER A 112 -0.22 25.67 -3.48
C SER A 112 -0.30 25.29 -4.95
N LYS A 113 0.53 24.33 -5.41
CA LYS A 113 0.59 23.91 -6.82
C LYS A 113 0.95 22.44 -6.98
N VAL A 114 0.47 21.86 -8.09
CA VAL A 114 0.90 20.55 -8.62
C VAL A 114 1.56 20.79 -9.97
N LEU A 115 2.80 20.35 -10.13
CA LEU A 115 3.53 20.42 -11.40
C LEU A 115 3.79 18.99 -11.88
N THR A 116 3.18 18.63 -12.99
CA THR A 116 3.49 17.40 -13.73
C THR A 116 4.64 17.69 -14.67
N THR A 117 5.82 17.15 -14.36
CA THR A 117 6.99 17.30 -15.23
C THR A 117 6.91 16.25 -16.34
N ASN A 118 7.38 16.56 -17.56
CA ASN A 118 7.42 15.65 -18.74
C ASN A 118 8.12 14.28 -18.53
N LYS A 119 8.62 13.98 -17.33
CA LYS A 119 9.37 12.77 -16.96
C LYS A 119 8.73 11.98 -15.81
N ASN A 120 7.42 11.77 -15.83
CA ASN A 120 6.65 10.95 -14.85
C ASN A 120 6.79 11.35 -13.36
N ASN A 121 7.39 12.50 -13.07
CA ASN A 121 7.60 12.98 -11.71
C ASN A 121 6.59 14.09 -11.38
N ASN A 122 5.86 13.88 -10.30
CA ASN A 122 4.96 14.87 -9.73
C ASN A 122 5.70 15.71 -8.69
N ARG A 123 5.72 17.04 -8.89
CA ARG A 123 6.24 17.99 -7.91
C ARG A 123 5.09 18.71 -7.23
N PHE A 124 5.13 18.74 -5.90
CA PHE A 124 4.13 19.40 -5.07
C PHE A 124 4.75 20.56 -4.34
N ILE A 125 4.10 21.72 -4.43
CA ILE A 125 4.53 22.93 -3.72
C ILE A 125 3.53 23.18 -2.59
N PHE A 126 4.06 23.25 -1.37
CA PHE A 126 3.32 23.51 -0.14
C PHE A 126 3.73 24.87 0.42
N GLN A 127 2.78 25.61 0.99
CA GLN A 127 3.00 26.91 1.60
C GLN A 127 2.32 26.98 2.96
N ARG A 128 2.90 27.72 3.91
CA ARG A 128 2.33 27.95 5.22
C ARG A 128 2.59 29.40 5.63
N TYR A 129 1.58 30.05 6.20
CA TYR A 129 1.76 31.36 6.82
C TYR A 129 2.41 31.22 8.19
N VAL A 130 3.40 32.06 8.48
CA VAL A 130 4.06 32.12 9.78
C VAL A 130 3.99 33.56 10.25
N GLU A 131 3.23 33.80 11.32
CA GLU A 131 3.21 35.09 11.99
C GLU A 131 4.45 35.20 12.89
N ILE A 132 5.26 36.23 12.66
CA ILE A 132 6.43 36.52 13.48
C ILE A 132 6.03 37.62 14.44
N LYS A 133 5.95 37.31 15.74
CA LYS A 133 5.79 38.32 16.77
C LYS A 133 7.05 39.17 16.80
N ARG A 134 6.90 40.47 16.54
CA ARG A 134 7.95 41.48 16.77
C ARG A 134 7.98 41.89 18.22
#